data_AF-A0A8T6ZKT7-F1
#
_entry.id   AF-A0A8T6ZKT7-F1
#
_cell.length_a   1.000
_cell.length_b   1.000
_cell.length_c   1.000
_cell.angle_alpha   90.00
_cell.angle_beta   90.00
_cell.angle_gamma   90.00
#
_symmetry.space_group_name_H-M   'P 1'
#
loop_
_entity.id
_entity.type
_entity.pdbx_description
1 polymer ?
#
loop_
_entity_poly.entity_id
_entity_poly.type
_entity_poly.pdbx_seq_one_letter_code
_entity_poly.pdbx_strand_id
1 'polypeptide(L)' 'METLIFEVDGKEYVAVRGYGGANPIWGGPMTDVAKDVPRGGTLYAFALSQD' A
#
# COMPACT_ATOMS: atom_id res chain seq x y z
N MET A 1 -0.37 -3.86 -3.37
CA MET A 1 0.15 -2.75 -2.54
C MET A 1 0.10 -1.54 -3.43
N GLU A 2 -0.60 -0.53 -2.99
CA GLU A 2 -0.78 0.71 -3.74
C GLU A 2 -0.06 1.81 -2.97
N THR A 3 0.72 2.62 -3.70
CA THR A 3 1.51 3.72 -3.13
C THR A 3 1.15 5.00 -3.88
N LEU A 4 0.97 6.08 -3.13
CA LEU A 4 0.75 7.42 -3.65
C LEU A 4 1.72 8.39 -2.98
N ILE A 5 2.29 9.30 -3.76
CA ILE A 5 3.10 10.42 -3.29
C ILE A 5 2.39 11.70 -3.68
N PHE A 6 2.20 12.60 -2.73
CA PHE A 6 1.49 13.86 -2.95
C PHE A 6 2.00 14.96 -2.01
N GLU A 7 1.82 16.22 -2.42
CA GLU A 7 2.19 17.40 -1.64
C GLU A 7 0.92 18.13 -1.17
N VAL A 8 0.94 18.59 0.07
CA VAL A 8 -0.09 19.48 0.63
C VAL A 8 0.63 20.59 1.38
N ASP A 9 0.38 21.84 0.98
CA ASP A 9 0.95 23.05 1.60
C ASP A 9 2.49 23.01 1.72
N GLY A 10 3.19 22.54 0.67
CA GLY A 10 4.65 22.44 0.66
C GLY A 10 5.21 21.27 1.47
N LYS A 11 4.36 20.43 2.06
CA LYS A 11 4.77 19.21 2.79
C LYS A 11 4.46 17.98 1.95
N GLU A 12 5.49 17.16 1.73
CA GLU A 12 5.36 15.89 0.99
C GLU A 12 4.86 14.77 1.91
N TYR A 13 3.99 13.93 1.36
CA TYR A 13 3.41 12.77 2.01
C TYR A 13 3.61 11.53 1.16
N VAL A 14 3.90 10.41 1.84
CA VAL A 14 3.90 9.06 1.26
C VAL A 14 2.74 8.29 1.89
N ALA A 15 1.80 7.86 1.06
CA ALA A 15 0.69 7.03 1.49
C ALA A 15 0.79 5.61 0.92
N VAL A 16 0.50 4.62 1.76
CA VAL A 16 0.54 3.20 1.42
C VAL A 16 -0.74 2.51 1.85
N ARG A 17 -1.19 1.55 1.02
CA ARG A 17 -2.36 0.72 1.27
C ARG A 17 -2.07 -0.76 1.04
N GLY A 18 -2.84 -1.59 1.74
CA GLY A 18 -2.73 -3.04 1.79
C GLY A 18 -2.69 -3.79 0.46
N TYR A 19 -2.42 -5.08 0.56
CA TYR A 19 -2.27 -6.00 -0.56
C TYR A 19 -3.62 -6.46 -1.12
N GLY A 20 -3.73 -6.58 -2.45
CA GLY A 20 -4.98 -6.87 -3.16
C GLY A 20 -4.80 -6.87 -4.68
N GLY A 21 -5.89 -6.69 -5.44
CA GLY A 21 -5.88 -6.65 -6.90
C GLY A 21 -6.04 -8.03 -7.55
N ALA A 22 -5.49 -8.21 -8.76
CA ALA A 22 -5.59 -9.46 -9.53
C ALA A 22 -4.67 -10.58 -8.99
N ASN A 23 -3.57 -10.22 -8.33
CA ASN A 23 -2.54 -11.17 -7.90
C ASN A 23 -3.06 -12.28 -6.96
N PRO A 24 -3.96 -12.03 -5.99
CA PRO A 24 -4.53 -13.08 -5.13
C PRO A 24 -5.58 -13.97 -5.82
N ILE A 25 -5.92 -13.72 -7.09
CA ILE A 25 -6.97 -14.44 -7.84
C ILE A 25 -6.37 -15.16 -9.05
N TRP A 26 -5.48 -14.49 -9.78
CA TRP A 26 -4.95 -14.95 -11.08
C TRP A 26 -3.44 -15.15 -11.08
N GLY A 27 -2.77 -15.10 -9.91
CA GLY A 27 -1.33 -15.23 -9.78
C GLY A 27 -0.76 -16.65 -9.98
N GLY A 28 -1.60 -17.66 -10.19
CA GLY A 28 -1.17 -19.06 -10.28
C GLY A 28 -0.45 -19.49 -8.99
N PRO A 29 0.73 -20.14 -9.05
CA PRO A 29 1.51 -20.52 -7.86
C PRO A 29 1.85 -19.35 -6.93
N MET A 30 1.88 -18.11 -7.45
CA MET A 30 2.11 -16.91 -6.64
C MET A 30 0.94 -16.61 -5.68
N THR A 31 -0.27 -17.05 -6.01
CA THR A 31 -1.43 -16.94 -5.12
C THR A 31 -1.19 -17.71 -3.82
N ASP A 32 -0.58 -18.91 -3.90
CA ASP A 32 -0.30 -19.73 -2.73
C ASP A 32 0.78 -19.12 -1.83
N VAL A 33 1.77 -18.46 -2.42
CA VAL A 33 2.81 -17.72 -1.69
C VAL A 33 2.23 -16.52 -0.94
N ALA A 34 1.24 -15.85 -1.54
CA ALA A 34 0.62 -14.65 -0.99
C ALA A 34 -0.65 -14.93 -0.17
N LYS A 35 -1.02 -16.19 0.06
CA LYS A 35 -2.29 -16.59 0.69
C LYS A 35 -2.48 -16.03 2.10
N ASP A 36 -1.38 -15.91 2.85
CA ASP A 36 -1.37 -15.45 4.24
C ASP A 36 -1.10 -13.94 4.36
N VAL A 37 -0.95 -13.24 3.23
CA VAL A 37 -0.79 -11.78 3.23
C VAL A 37 -2.14 -11.13 3.57
N PRO A 38 -2.23 -10.35 4.66
CA PRO A 38 -3.49 -9.74 5.04
C PRO A 38 -4.02 -8.79 3.96
N ARG A 39 -5.29 -8.98 3.57
CA ARG A 39 -6.03 -8.09 2.68
C ARG A 39 -6.58 -6.92 3.48
N GLY A 40 -5.68 -6.02 3.91
CA GLY A 40 -6.05 -4.81 4.65
C GLY A 40 -6.69 -3.73 3.77
N GLY A 41 -7.30 -2.73 4.40
CA GLY A 41 -7.89 -1.56 3.73
C GLY A 41 -7.55 -0.22 4.38
N THR A 42 -6.72 -0.22 5.42
CA THR A 42 -6.29 1.00 6.10
C THR A 42 -5.30 1.76 5.22
N LEU A 43 -5.54 3.05 5.05
CA LEU A 43 -4.59 3.98 4.43
C LEU A 43 -3.67 4.50 5.54
N TYR A 44 -2.37 4.30 5.38
CA TYR A 44 -1.37 4.92 6.26
C TYR A 44 -0.67 6.01 5.47
N ALA A 45 -0.59 7.22 6.04
CA ALA A 45 0.11 8.36 5.45
C ALA A 45 1.23 8.81 6.38
N PHE A 46 2.41 9.03 5.81
CA PHE A 46 3.62 9.42 6.52
C PHE A 46 4.15 10.71 5.93
N ALA A 47 4.71 11.56 6.77
CA ALA A 47 5.48 12.72 6.36
C ALA A 47 6.62 12.95 7.36
N LEU A 48 7.70 13.56 6.90
CA LEU A 48 8.80 13.93 7.78
C LEU A 48 8.31 14.98 8.79
N SER A 49 8.81 14.87 10.03
CA SER A 49 8.64 15.94 11.01
C SER A 49 9.38 17.17 10.51
N GLN A 50 8.76 18.34 10.68
CA GLN A 50 9.44 19.62 10.52
C GLN A 50 9.72 20.12 11.93
N ASP A 51 11.00 20.36 12.24
CA ASP A 51 11.45 20.93 13.51
C ASP A 51 11.11 22.42 13.61
#